data_AF-A0A6C0LN60-F1
#
_entry.id   AF-A0A6C0LN60-F1
#
_cell.length_a   1.000
_cell.length_b   1.000
_cell.length_c   1.000
_cell.angle_alpha   90.00
_cell.angle_beta   90.00
_cell.angle_gamma   90.00
#
_symmetry.space_group_name_H-M   'P 1'
#
loop_
_entity.id
_entity.type
_entity.pdbx_description
1 polymer ?
#
loop_
_entity_poly.entity_id
_entity_poly.type
_entity_poly.pdbx_seq_one_letter_code
_entity_poly.pdbx_strand_id
1 'polypeptide(L)'
;MDSMFFYIYLLLIFTITLSFTLIRCVFNIHDLDIFFYPNNKNNIIENKIYLISHIAVNFLLGFIFGFDIILGMFVKIIIFEVYLHITEHCDVFYLSNSSNLIVIILISLVSYTFGSILNAFSKK
;
A
#
# COMPACT_ATOMS: atom_id res chain seq x y z
N MET A 1 -6.83 -5.76 19.25
CA MET A 1 -6.26 -4.41 19.46
C MET A 1 -7.41 -3.40 19.55
N ASP A 2 -7.29 -2.29 20.28
CA ASP A 2 -8.42 -1.35 20.43
C ASP A 2 -8.75 -0.68 19.07
N SER A 3 -10.03 -0.67 18.71
CA SER A 3 -10.55 -0.15 17.43
C SER A 3 -10.10 1.29 17.15
N MET A 4 -9.89 2.08 18.21
CA MET A 4 -9.38 3.45 18.14
C MET A 4 -8.01 3.55 17.45
N PHE A 5 -7.11 2.59 17.71
CA PHE A 5 -5.75 2.60 17.13
C PHE A 5 -5.78 2.41 15.61
N PHE A 6 -6.70 1.56 15.12
CA PHE A 6 -6.91 1.36 13.68
C PHE A 6 -7.43 2.61 12.99
N TYR A 7 -8.37 3.35 13.60
CA TYR A 7 -8.87 4.60 13.04
C TYR A 7 -7.82 5.71 13.01
N ILE A 8 -6.99 5.83 14.05
CA ILE A 8 -5.86 6.77 14.06
C ILE A 8 -4.87 6.43 12.94
N TYR A 9 -4.56 5.15 12.78
CA TYR A 9 -3.73 4.66 11.68
C TYR A 9 -4.32 5.00 10.30
N LEU A 10 -5.63 4.77 10.09
CA LEU A 10 -6.31 5.11 8.84
C LEU A 10 -6.24 6.61 8.55
N LEU A 11 -6.49 7.45 9.55
CA LEU A 11 -6.41 8.89 9.41
C LEU A 11 -4.99 9.32 9.01
N LEU A 12 -3.97 8.78 9.66
CA LEU A 12 -2.57 9.06 9.35
C LEU A 12 -2.23 8.68 7.90
N ILE A 13 -2.61 7.48 7.47
CA ILE A 13 -2.41 7.06 6.08
C ILE A 13 -3.09 8.01 5.11
N PHE A 14 -4.36 8.35 5.36
CA PHE A 14 -5.12 9.22 4.48
C PHE A 14 -4.47 10.61 4.34
N THR A 15 -4.02 11.19 5.46
CA THR A 15 -3.34 12.50 5.43
C THR A 15 -2.01 12.46 4.70
N ILE A 16 -1.21 11.40 4.87
CA ILE A 16 0.07 11.23 4.18
C ILE A 16 -0.18 11.04 2.67
N THR A 17 -1.14 10.20 2.28
CA THR A 17 -1.47 9.99 0.85
C THR A 17 -1.99 11.25 0.18
N LEU A 18 -2.84 12.02 0.88
CA LEU A 18 -3.34 13.29 0.35
C LEU A 18 -2.20 14.29 0.15
N SER A 19 -1.33 14.41 1.15
CA SER A 19 -0.15 15.27 1.07
C SER A 19 0.77 14.88 -0.09
N PHE A 20 0.99 13.56 -0.27
CA PHE A 20 1.76 13.02 -1.38
C PHE A 20 1.14 13.35 -2.75
N THR A 21 -0.17 13.16 -2.90
CA THR A 21 -0.88 13.51 -4.14
C THR A 21 -0.78 15.00 -4.45
N LEU A 22 -0.88 15.88 -3.45
CA LEU A 22 -0.69 17.32 -3.64
C LEU A 22 0.74 17.65 -4.08
N ILE A 23 1.75 17.10 -3.40
CA ILE A 23 3.17 17.29 -3.73
C ILE A 23 3.46 16.86 -5.18
N ARG A 24 2.95 15.70 -5.60
CA ARG A 24 3.18 15.18 -6.93
C ARG A 24 2.35 15.89 -7.99
N CYS A 25 1.02 15.92 -7.86
CA CYS A 25 0.13 16.37 -8.93
C CYS A 25 -0.06 17.90 -8.98
N VAL A 26 0.18 18.63 -7.88
CA VAL A 26 0.07 20.10 -7.85
C VAL A 26 1.43 20.76 -7.94
N PHE A 27 2.41 20.27 -7.16
CA PHE A 27 3.76 20.86 -7.12
C PHE A 27 4.75 20.21 -8.11
N ASN A 28 4.36 19.14 -8.80
CA ASN A 28 5.16 18.44 -9.81
C ASN A 28 6.53 17.94 -9.29
N ILE A 29 6.57 17.52 -8.02
CA ILE A 29 7.76 16.98 -7.36
C ILE A 29 7.69 15.44 -7.37
N HIS A 30 8.70 14.81 -7.95
CA HIS A 30 8.75 13.37 -8.24
C HIS A 30 9.75 12.56 -7.38
N ASP A 31 10.39 13.20 -6.40
CA ASP A 31 11.48 12.56 -5.63
C ASP A 31 11.02 11.33 -4.82
N LEU A 32 9.75 11.31 -4.42
CA LEU A 32 9.17 10.23 -3.62
C LEU A 32 8.63 9.06 -4.47
N ASP A 33 8.66 9.20 -5.80
CA ASP A 33 8.05 8.26 -6.74
C ASP A 33 8.66 6.86 -6.66
N ILE A 34 9.94 6.78 -6.32
CA ILE A 34 10.69 5.52 -6.23
C ILE A 34 10.10 4.52 -5.21
N PHE A 35 9.39 5.02 -4.21
CA PHE A 35 8.75 4.20 -3.17
C PHE A 35 7.34 3.75 -3.53
N PHE A 36 6.66 4.50 -4.41
CA PHE A 36 5.23 4.34 -4.68
C PHE A 36 4.92 3.85 -6.10
N TYR A 37 5.89 3.86 -7.02
CA TYR A 37 5.66 3.53 -8.42
C TYR A 37 6.68 2.53 -9.01
N PRO A 38 6.21 1.63 -9.90
CA PRO A 38 7.11 0.82 -10.71
C PRO A 38 7.87 1.71 -11.71
N ASN A 39 9.04 1.25 -12.17
CA ASN A 39 9.86 1.96 -13.14
C ASN A 39 9.06 2.30 -14.42
N ASN A 40 9.50 3.25 -15.26
CA ASN A 40 8.82 3.76 -16.47
C ASN A 40 8.29 2.71 -17.49
N LYS A 41 8.66 1.44 -17.34
CA LYS A 41 8.18 0.30 -18.12
C LYS A 41 7.04 -0.48 -17.44
N ASN A 42 6.49 0.02 -16.32
CA ASN A 42 5.55 -0.65 -15.44
C ASN A 42 5.99 -2.06 -14.98
N ASN A 43 7.29 -2.33 -14.94
CA ASN A 43 7.80 -3.63 -14.54
C ASN A 43 8.01 -3.68 -13.03
N ILE A 44 7.02 -4.19 -12.30
CA ILE A 44 7.02 -4.28 -10.83
C ILE A 44 8.21 -5.10 -10.31
N ILE A 45 8.60 -6.15 -11.04
CA ILE A 45 9.68 -7.06 -10.63
C ILE A 45 11.05 -6.37 -10.75
N GLU A 46 11.16 -5.37 -11.61
CA GLU A 46 12.43 -4.68 -11.91
C GLU A 46 12.74 -3.60 -10.87
N ASN A 47 11.72 -2.91 -10.33
CA ASN A 47 11.91 -1.97 -9.23
C ASN A 47 11.89 -2.67 -7.86
N LYS A 48 13.04 -3.21 -7.47
CA LYS A 48 13.23 -3.93 -6.20
C LYS A 48 12.88 -3.08 -4.96
N ILE A 49 13.11 -1.77 -5.01
CA ILE A 49 12.88 -0.87 -3.87
C ILE A 49 11.38 -0.77 -3.58
N TYR A 50 10.59 -0.50 -4.63
CA TYR A 50 9.13 -0.46 -4.57
C TYR A 50 8.55 -1.77 -4.00
N LEU A 51 9.00 -2.91 -4.53
CA LEU A 51 8.50 -4.23 -4.14
C LEU A 51 8.85 -4.56 -2.68
N ILE A 52 10.10 -4.34 -2.27
CA ILE A 52 10.55 -4.60 -0.89
C ILE A 52 9.79 -3.71 0.10
N SER A 53 9.57 -2.43 -0.25
CA SER A 53 8.79 -1.50 0.59
C SER A 53 7.37 -2.02 0.81
N HIS A 54 6.67 -2.42 -0.25
CA HIS A 54 5.30 -2.95 -0.14
C HIS A 54 5.24 -4.24 0.68
N ILE A 55 6.18 -5.17 0.48
CA ILE A 55 6.24 -6.40 1.28
C ILE A 55 6.49 -6.06 2.75
N ALA A 56 7.51 -5.26 3.05
CA ALA A 56 7.92 -4.94 4.40
C ALA A 56 6.82 -4.19 5.18
N VAL A 57 6.22 -3.17 4.58
CA VAL A 57 5.16 -2.38 5.22
C VAL A 57 3.92 -3.23 5.47
N ASN A 58 3.42 -3.97 4.46
CA ASN A 58 2.23 -4.81 4.65
C ASN A 58 2.49 -5.94 5.64
N PHE A 59 3.67 -6.54 5.63
CA PHE A 59 4.08 -7.53 6.62
C PHE A 59 4.09 -6.96 8.04
N LEU A 60 4.71 -5.80 8.27
CA LEU A 60 4.74 -5.14 9.58
C LEU A 60 3.33 -4.81 10.07
N LEU A 61 2.47 -4.33 9.18
CA LEU A 61 1.07 -4.08 9.49
C LEU A 61 0.34 -5.36 9.88
N GLY A 62 0.56 -6.46 9.16
CA GLY A 62 0.07 -7.78 9.54
C GLY A 62 0.57 -8.20 10.92
N PHE A 63 1.85 -7.97 11.21
CA PHE A 63 2.45 -8.29 12.49
C PHE A 63 1.90 -7.44 13.64
N ILE A 64 1.52 -6.18 13.42
CA ILE A 64 0.98 -5.30 14.45
C ILE A 64 -0.52 -5.54 14.67
N PHE A 65 -1.30 -5.55 13.59
CA PHE A 65 -2.76 -5.61 13.63
C PHE A 65 -3.30 -7.04 13.78
N GLY A 66 -2.58 -8.04 13.24
CA GLY A 66 -2.98 -9.44 13.29
C GLY A 66 -4.28 -9.73 12.54
N PHE A 67 -4.94 -10.83 12.90
CA PHE A 67 -6.19 -11.27 12.27
C PHE A 67 -7.43 -10.49 12.72
N ASP A 68 -7.34 -9.71 13.79
CA ASP A 68 -8.48 -8.97 14.38
C ASP A 68 -9.19 -8.06 13.37
N ILE A 69 -8.45 -7.48 12.41
CA ILE A 69 -8.95 -6.47 11.46
C ILE A 69 -8.62 -6.87 10.01
N ILE A 70 -8.47 -8.16 9.73
CA ILE A 70 -8.00 -8.64 8.42
C ILE A 70 -8.85 -8.14 7.24
N LEU A 71 -10.18 -8.13 7.40
CA LEU A 71 -11.09 -7.67 6.36
C LEU A 71 -10.96 -6.17 6.09
N GLY A 72 -10.85 -5.36 7.15
CA GLY A 72 -10.62 -3.91 7.03
C GLY A 72 -9.30 -3.60 6.36
N MET A 73 -8.25 -4.35 6.67
CA MET A 73 -6.93 -4.20 6.05
C MET A 73 -6.93 -4.62 4.57
N PHE A 74 -7.66 -5.67 4.20
CA PHE A 74 -7.77 -6.10 2.80
C PHE A 74 -8.45 -5.02 1.94
N VAL A 75 -9.59 -4.49 2.42
CA VAL A 75 -10.29 -3.40 1.75
C VAL A 75 -9.38 -2.17 1.64
N LYS A 76 -8.68 -1.82 2.72
CA LYS A 76 -7.72 -0.71 2.73
C LYS A 76 -6.60 -0.89 1.70
N ILE A 77 -6.03 -2.09 1.60
CA ILE A 77 -4.94 -2.38 0.65
C ILE A 77 -5.44 -2.15 -0.78
N ILE A 78 -6.59 -2.71 -1.14
CA ILE A 78 -7.16 -2.56 -2.49
C ILE A 78 -7.40 -1.08 -2.83
N ILE A 79 -8.06 -0.33 -1.94
CA ILE A 79 -8.35 1.10 -2.16
C ILE A 79 -7.05 1.90 -2.31
N PHE A 80 -6.06 1.63 -1.46
CA PHE A 80 -4.80 2.35 -1.45
C PHE A 80 -3.98 2.12 -2.74
N GLU A 81 -3.90 0.88 -3.21
CA GLU A 81 -3.17 0.52 -4.43
C GLU A 81 -3.85 1.14 -5.67
N VAL A 82 -5.19 1.10 -5.74
CA VAL A 82 -5.95 1.77 -6.81
C VAL A 82 -5.71 3.28 -6.78
N TYR A 83 -5.72 3.89 -5.59
CA TYR A 83 -5.48 5.32 -5.42
C TYR A 83 -4.07 5.73 -5.85
N LEU A 84 -3.06 4.93 -5.50
CA LEU A 84 -1.70 5.16 -5.96
C LEU A 84 -1.61 5.11 -7.47
N HIS A 85 -2.18 4.09 -8.11
CA HIS A 85 -2.18 3.96 -9.57
C HIS A 85 -2.81 5.16 -10.28
N ILE A 86 -3.91 5.71 -9.75
CA ILE A 86 -4.52 6.95 -10.25
C ILE A 86 -3.57 8.15 -10.06
N THR A 87 -2.94 8.25 -8.88
CA THR A 87 -2.01 9.34 -8.55
C THR A 87 -0.73 9.28 -9.41
N GLU A 88 -0.34 8.11 -9.90
CA GLU A 88 0.80 7.93 -10.81
C GLU A 88 0.63 8.80 -12.06
N HIS A 89 -0.55 8.77 -12.64
CA HIS A 89 -0.87 9.47 -13.88
C HIS A 89 -1.50 10.84 -13.64
N CYS A 90 -1.74 11.21 -12.38
CA CYS A 90 -2.51 12.39 -11.99
C CYS A 90 -3.85 12.50 -12.75
N ASP A 91 -4.41 11.36 -13.14
CA ASP A 91 -5.62 11.25 -13.95
C ASP A 91 -6.49 10.12 -13.40
N VAL A 92 -7.70 10.50 -12.96
CA VAL A 92 -8.69 9.60 -12.35
C VAL A 92 -9.27 8.62 -13.37
N PHE A 93 -9.17 8.91 -14.66
CA PHE A 93 -9.71 8.06 -15.74
C PHE A 93 -8.66 7.17 -16.39
N TYR A 94 -7.40 7.27 -15.98
CA TYR A 94 -6.33 6.47 -16.55
C TYR A 94 -6.29 5.06 -15.92
N LEU A 95 -6.86 4.09 -16.63
CA LEU A 95 -6.92 2.66 -16.26
C LEU A 95 -6.08 1.76 -17.18
N SER A 96 -4.97 2.28 -17.71
CA SER A 96 -4.12 1.54 -18.64
C SER A 96 -3.12 0.64 -17.89
N ASN A 97 -3.08 -0.65 -18.26
CA ASN A 97 -2.23 -1.72 -17.68
C ASN A 97 -2.53 -2.12 -16.22
N SER A 98 -3.80 -2.49 -15.95
CA SER A 98 -4.28 -3.02 -14.66
C SER A 98 -3.68 -4.37 -14.21
N SER A 99 -2.99 -5.11 -15.08
CA SER A 99 -2.38 -6.40 -14.70
C SER A 99 -1.36 -6.26 -13.57
N ASN A 100 -0.61 -5.17 -13.57
CA ASN A 100 0.42 -4.91 -12.57
C ASN A 100 -0.19 -4.53 -11.21
N LEU A 101 -1.27 -3.75 -11.23
CA LEU A 101 -2.04 -3.41 -10.05
C LEU A 101 -2.57 -4.68 -9.33
N ILE A 102 -3.08 -5.65 -10.08
CA ILE A 102 -3.57 -6.91 -9.51
C ILE A 102 -2.43 -7.69 -8.83
N VAL A 103 -1.26 -7.75 -9.47
CA VAL A 103 -0.09 -8.46 -8.93
C VAL A 103 0.36 -7.84 -7.61
N ILE A 104 0.47 -6.51 -7.52
CA ILE A 104 0.90 -5.88 -6.27
C ILE A 104 -0.14 -6.06 -5.16
N ILE A 105 -1.44 -5.94 -5.46
CA ILE A 105 -2.50 -6.21 -4.50
C ILE A 105 -2.36 -7.62 -3.92
N LEU A 106 -2.15 -8.63 -4.76
CA LEU A 106 -1.95 -10.01 -4.30
C LEU A 106 -0.71 -10.16 -3.41
N ILE A 107 0.41 -9.54 -3.77
CA ILE A 107 1.64 -9.56 -2.97
C ILE A 107 1.42 -8.87 -1.60
N SER A 108 0.74 -7.72 -1.59
CA SER A 108 0.41 -6.97 -0.39
C SER A 108 -0.50 -7.78 0.55
N LEU A 109 -1.52 -8.45 0.01
CA LEU A 109 -2.43 -9.32 0.78
C LEU A 109 -1.72 -10.54 1.39
N VAL A 110 -0.86 -11.21 0.61
CA VAL A 110 -0.07 -12.35 1.09
C VAL A 110 0.91 -11.90 2.17
N SER A 111 1.58 -10.77 1.97
CA SER A 111 2.54 -10.21 2.94
C SER A 111 1.87 -9.87 4.27
N TYR A 112 0.70 -9.21 4.23
CA TYR A 112 -0.10 -8.93 5.42
C TYR A 112 -0.53 -10.22 6.15
N THR A 113 -0.98 -11.22 5.40
CA THR A 113 -1.42 -12.49 5.97
C THR A 113 -0.26 -13.20 6.67
N PHE A 114 0.94 -13.19 6.07
CA PHE A 114 2.13 -13.79 6.66
C PHE A 114 2.56 -13.08 7.95
N GLY A 115 2.53 -11.74 7.97
CA GLY A 115 2.76 -10.97 9.20
C GLY A 115 1.73 -11.29 10.29
N SER A 116 0.46 -11.45 9.92
CA SER A 116 -0.62 -11.79 10.85
C SER A 116 -0.46 -13.19 11.46
N ILE A 117 0.02 -14.15 10.67
CA ILE A 117 0.37 -15.49 11.15
C ILE A 117 1.43 -15.40 12.24
N LEU A 118 2.50 -14.62 12.03
CA LEU A 118 3.56 -14.45 13.03
C LEU A 118 3.07 -13.71 14.28
N ASN A 119 2.17 -12.74 14.15
CA ASN A 119 1.52 -12.11 15.31
C ASN A 119 0.79 -13.17 16.16
N ALA A 120 0.05 -14.08 15.52
CA ALA A 120 -0.68 -15.14 16.21
C ALA A 120 0.25 -16.14 16.91
N PHE A 121 1.39 -16.49 16.31
CA PHE A 121 2.41 -17.31 16.96
C PHE A 121 3.09 -16.59 18.13
N SER A 122 3.33 -15.28 18.03
CA SER A 122 4.00 -14.49 19.07
C SER A 122 3.14 -14.20 20.29
N LYS A 123 1.81 -14.25 20.15
CA LYS A 123 0.85 -14.05 21.25
C LYS A 123 0.52 -15.34 22.01
N LYS A 124 1.03 -16.48 21.55
CA LYS A 124 0.86 -17.80 22.16
C LYS A 124 2.03 -18.12 23.09
#